data_AF-J3NSC8-F1
#
_entry.id   AF-J3NSC8-F1
#
_cell.length_a   1.000
_cell.length_b   1.000
_cell.length_c   1.000
_cell.angle_alpha   90.00
_cell.angle_beta   90.00
_cell.angle_gamma   90.00
#
_symmetry.space_group_name_H-M   'P 1'
#
loop_
_entity.id
_entity.type
_entity.pdbx_description
1 polymer ?
#
loop_
_entity_poly.entity_id
_entity_poly.type
_entity_poly.pdbx_seq_one_letter_code
_entity_poly.pdbx_strand_id
1 'polypeptide(L)'
;MTTASGTRTGRRPIRCLRQSPYVTLAWLADRRDRLSSAIPNVIHFQREEDAEYLITSSVPGALLKDVWRGMPEDERRHLAGRIIEICEEPASTWASNAMSGVDGWRLFENWLNFCVGLPRTCEPDEDNIQNIRERLGMDYSKPFVFAHGGIGGGEVVIDSDGSIGLINWANAGYCPWGWARTKFACS
;
A
#
# COMPACT_ATOMS: atom_id res chain seq x y z
N MET A 1 8.82 -56.37 -1.99
CA MET A 1 9.00 -55.27 -1.02
C MET A 1 10.32 -54.58 -1.32
N THR A 2 10.29 -53.45 -2.01
CA THR A 2 11.42 -52.52 -2.09
C THR A 2 10.82 -51.12 -2.18
N THR A 3 10.82 -50.41 -1.06
CA THR A 3 10.39 -49.01 -0.94
C THR A 3 11.55 -48.11 -1.35
N ALA A 4 11.41 -47.36 -2.45
CA ALA A 4 12.30 -46.26 -2.78
C ALA A 4 11.67 -44.96 -2.29
N SER A 5 12.19 -44.46 -1.17
CA SER A 5 11.91 -43.12 -0.65
C SER A 5 12.63 -42.08 -1.50
N GLY A 6 11.92 -41.44 -2.43
CA GLY A 6 12.40 -40.23 -3.09
C GLY A 6 12.12 -39.03 -2.19
N THR A 7 13.12 -38.58 -1.43
CA THR A 7 13.09 -37.26 -0.77
C THR A 7 13.10 -36.18 -1.84
N ARG A 8 11.92 -35.71 -2.23
CA ARG A 8 11.74 -34.55 -3.10
C ARG A 8 12.05 -33.31 -2.27
N THR A 9 13.34 -32.94 -2.22
CA THR A 9 13.79 -31.63 -1.71
C THR A 9 13.33 -30.55 -2.68
N GLY A 10 12.02 -30.28 -2.68
CA GLY A 10 11.46 -29.11 -3.32
C GLY A 10 11.86 -27.90 -2.51
N ARG A 11 12.92 -27.19 -2.92
CA ARG A 11 12.94 -25.75 -2.70
C ARG A 11 11.72 -25.21 -3.44
N ARG A 12 10.63 -25.00 -2.69
CA ARG A 12 9.46 -24.29 -3.20
C ARG A 12 9.97 -22.94 -3.71
N PRO A 13 9.54 -22.45 -4.88
CA PRO A 13 9.83 -21.08 -5.26
C PRO A 13 9.36 -20.19 -4.11
N ILE A 14 10.23 -19.29 -3.65
CA ILE A 14 9.87 -18.26 -2.67
C ILE A 14 8.75 -17.48 -3.35
N ARG A 15 7.51 -17.82 -2.99
CA ARG A 15 6.34 -17.09 -3.44
C ARG A 15 6.58 -15.68 -2.96
N CYS A 16 6.47 -14.70 -3.85
CA CYS A 16 6.54 -13.28 -3.52
C CYS A 16 5.50 -13.01 -2.42
N LEU A 17 5.87 -13.10 -1.14
CA LEU A 17 4.93 -12.93 -0.03
C LEU A 17 4.72 -11.42 0.13
N ARG A 18 3.94 -10.86 -0.79
CA ARG A 18 3.34 -9.54 -0.59
C ARG A 18 2.40 -9.64 0.60
N GLN A 19 2.41 -8.64 1.48
CA GLN A 19 1.43 -8.55 2.55
C GLN A 19 0.03 -8.72 1.95
N SER A 20 -0.76 -9.62 2.53
CA SER A 20 -2.14 -9.80 2.10
C SER A 20 -2.94 -8.54 2.44
N PRO A 21 -3.73 -7.97 1.50
CA PRO A 21 -4.58 -6.82 1.78
C PRO A 21 -5.55 -7.06 2.94
N TYR A 22 -5.88 -8.32 3.22
CA TYR A 22 -6.66 -8.72 4.39
C TYR A 22 -5.99 -8.28 5.71
N VAL A 23 -4.68 -8.52 5.84
CA VAL A 23 -3.91 -8.18 7.04
C VAL A 23 -3.96 -6.67 7.29
N THR A 24 -3.79 -5.86 6.22
CA THR A 24 -3.90 -4.39 6.34
C THR A 24 -5.29 -3.98 6.81
N LEU A 25 -6.33 -4.48 6.15
CA LEU A 25 -7.70 -4.06 6.41
C LEU A 25 -8.18 -4.52 7.80
N ALA A 26 -7.76 -5.70 8.25
CA ALA A 26 -8.02 -6.16 9.60
C ALA A 26 -7.32 -5.26 10.63
N TRP A 27 -6.05 -4.92 10.40
CA TRP A 27 -5.32 -4.01 11.29
C TRP A 27 -5.91 -2.59 11.35
N LEU A 28 -6.39 -2.08 10.21
CA LEU A 28 -7.06 -0.78 10.13
C LEU A 28 -8.46 -0.80 10.75
N ALA A 29 -9.15 -1.95 10.75
CA ALA A 29 -10.50 -2.05 11.31
C ALA A 29 -10.54 -1.67 12.79
N ASP A 30 -9.52 -2.06 13.56
CA ASP A 30 -9.37 -1.73 14.98
C ASP A 30 -8.93 -0.27 15.23
N ARG A 31 -8.66 0.50 14.16
CA ARG A 31 -8.06 1.84 14.19
C ARG A 31 -8.85 2.87 13.38
N ARG A 32 -10.09 2.53 13.02
CA ARG A 32 -10.96 3.40 12.19
C ARG A 32 -11.24 4.74 12.84
N ASP A 33 -11.26 4.81 14.16
CA ASP A 33 -11.42 6.04 14.95
C ASP A 33 -10.28 7.06 14.72
N ARG A 34 -9.16 6.62 14.12
CA ARG A 34 -7.98 7.44 13.82
C ARG A 34 -7.88 7.86 12.36
N LEU A 35 -8.89 7.55 11.53
CA LEU A 35 -8.91 7.87 10.11
C LEU A 35 -10.15 8.72 9.80
N SER A 36 -9.95 9.84 9.12
CA SER A 36 -11.05 10.66 8.61
C SER A 36 -11.62 10.11 7.29
N SER A 37 -10.96 9.12 6.67
CA SER A 37 -11.41 8.49 5.43
C SER A 37 -12.19 7.21 5.67
N ALA A 38 -13.18 6.97 4.83
CA ALA A 38 -13.85 5.67 4.79
C ALA A 38 -12.91 4.61 4.21
N ILE A 39 -12.92 3.41 4.79
CA ILE A 39 -12.18 2.25 4.27
C ILE A 39 -13.12 1.04 4.15
N PRO A 40 -12.90 0.14 3.18
CA PRO A 40 -13.69 -1.08 3.04
C PRO A 40 -13.71 -1.92 4.32
N ASN A 41 -14.85 -2.53 4.64
CA ASN A 41 -14.95 -3.56 5.67
C ASN A 41 -14.68 -4.92 5.06
N VAL A 42 -13.91 -5.77 5.73
CA VAL A 42 -13.74 -7.17 5.30
C VAL A 42 -15.04 -7.92 5.58
N ILE A 43 -15.65 -8.48 4.53
CA ILE A 43 -16.84 -9.34 4.62
C ILE A 43 -16.40 -10.80 4.69
N HIS A 44 -15.44 -11.18 3.86
CA HIS A 44 -14.93 -12.54 3.79
C HIS A 44 -13.46 -12.55 3.37
N PHE A 45 -12.71 -13.47 3.95
CA PHE A 45 -11.35 -13.79 3.53
C PHE A 45 -11.16 -15.30 3.53
N GLN A 46 -10.60 -15.82 2.43
CA GLN A 46 -10.22 -17.21 2.28
C GLN A 46 -8.86 -17.29 1.60
N ARG A 47 -7.97 -18.10 2.16
CA ARG A 47 -6.68 -18.45 1.56
C ARG A 47 -6.71 -19.91 1.16
N GLU A 48 -6.45 -20.17 -0.11
CA GLU A 48 -6.24 -21.49 -0.69
C GLU A 48 -4.74 -21.67 -1.00
N GLU A 49 -4.35 -22.86 -1.47
CA GLU A 49 -2.94 -23.17 -1.76
C GLU A 49 -2.36 -22.19 -2.80
N ASP A 50 -3.15 -21.80 -3.80
CA ASP A 50 -2.72 -20.95 -4.91
C ASP A 50 -3.39 -19.57 -5.01
N ALA A 51 -4.36 -19.26 -4.15
CA ALA A 51 -5.09 -18.00 -4.25
C ALA A 51 -5.51 -17.43 -2.90
N GLU A 52 -5.72 -16.11 -2.89
CA GLU A 52 -6.38 -15.40 -1.80
C GLU A 52 -7.63 -14.73 -2.34
N TYR A 53 -8.75 -14.97 -1.69
CA TYR A 53 -10.03 -14.34 -1.99
C TYR A 53 -10.37 -13.39 -0.85
N LEU A 54 -10.55 -12.12 -1.19
CA LEU A 54 -10.94 -11.07 -0.26
C LEU A 54 -12.18 -10.38 -0.79
N ILE A 55 -13.27 -10.45 -0.03
CA ILE A 55 -14.52 -9.76 -0.31
C ILE A 55 -14.66 -8.63 0.71
N THR A 56 -14.87 -7.41 0.23
CA THR A 56 -15.04 -6.23 1.07
C THR A 56 -16.33 -5.49 0.76
N SER A 57 -16.82 -4.68 1.70
CA SER A 57 -17.88 -3.72 1.41
C SER A 57 -17.44 -2.71 0.36
N SER A 58 -18.37 -2.21 -0.44
CA SER A 58 -18.12 -1.04 -1.27
C SER A 58 -17.99 0.19 -0.37
N VAL A 59 -17.07 1.10 -0.73
CA VAL A 59 -17.12 2.47 -0.22
C VAL A 59 -18.08 3.25 -1.14
N PRO A 60 -19.08 3.96 -0.60
CA PRO A 60 -20.02 4.74 -1.42
C PRO A 60 -19.33 5.88 -2.16
N GLY A 61 -19.81 6.19 -3.37
CA GLY A 61 -19.34 7.33 -4.17
C GLY A 61 -18.75 6.96 -5.53
N ALA A 62 -18.17 7.97 -6.19
CA ALA A 62 -17.52 7.85 -7.49
C ALA A 62 -15.99 7.87 -7.36
N LEU A 63 -15.27 7.18 -8.24
CA LEU A 63 -13.81 7.23 -8.25
C LEU A 63 -13.32 8.59 -8.71
N LEU A 64 -12.30 9.11 -8.04
CA LEU A 64 -11.68 10.40 -8.36
C LEU A 64 -11.31 10.50 -9.85
N LYS A 65 -10.71 9.45 -10.43
CA LYS A 65 -10.29 9.44 -11.84
C LYS A 65 -11.45 9.66 -12.83
N ASP A 66 -12.67 9.27 -12.45
CA ASP A 66 -13.84 9.31 -13.32
C ASP A 66 -14.47 10.71 -13.30
N VAL A 67 -14.36 11.42 -12.17
CA VAL A 67 -14.97 12.75 -11.99
C VAL A 67 -13.98 13.91 -12.12
N TRP A 68 -12.67 13.67 -11.93
CA TRP A 68 -11.64 14.71 -11.86
C TRP A 68 -11.63 15.67 -13.05
N ARG A 69 -11.82 15.16 -14.28
CA ARG A 69 -11.78 16.00 -15.49
C ARG A 69 -12.97 16.95 -15.59
N GLY A 70 -14.10 16.60 -14.98
CA GLY A 70 -15.31 17.42 -14.96
C GLY A 70 -15.36 18.41 -13.80
N MET A 71 -14.44 18.30 -12.83
CA MET A 71 -14.46 19.13 -11.62
C MET A 71 -13.91 20.55 -11.86
N PRO A 72 -14.57 21.58 -11.30
CA PRO A 72 -14.02 22.93 -11.18
C PRO A 72 -12.62 22.94 -10.55
N GLU A 73 -11.81 23.96 -10.88
CA GLU A 73 -10.43 24.04 -10.40
C GLU A 73 -10.32 24.26 -8.88
N ASP A 74 -11.20 25.09 -8.32
CA ASP A 74 -11.31 25.34 -6.89
C ASP A 74 -11.70 24.08 -6.13
N GLU A 75 -12.65 23.30 -6.65
CA GLU A 75 -13.03 22.01 -6.07
C GLU A 75 -11.88 21.00 -6.12
N ARG A 76 -11.17 20.90 -7.25
CA ARG A 76 -9.96 20.05 -7.37
C ARG A 76 -8.89 20.43 -6.37
N ARG A 77 -8.65 21.73 -6.19
CA ARG A 77 -7.66 22.24 -5.22
C ARG A 77 -8.07 21.91 -3.79
N HIS A 78 -9.33 22.13 -3.44
CA HIS A 78 -9.87 21.79 -2.13
C HIS A 78 -9.72 20.28 -1.85
N LEU A 79 -10.13 19.45 -2.80
CA LEU A 79 -10.07 18.00 -2.70
C LEU A 79 -8.63 17.48 -2.59
N ALA A 80 -7.70 18.03 -3.36
CA ALA A 80 -6.28 17.70 -3.24
C ALA A 80 -5.75 18.00 -1.83
N GLY A 81 -6.14 19.13 -1.24
CA GLY A 81 -5.83 19.46 0.16
C GLY A 81 -6.36 18.42 1.14
N ARG A 82 -7.64 18.03 1.00
CA ARG A 82 -8.27 17.01 1.85
C ARG A 82 -7.60 15.64 1.73
N ILE A 83 -7.20 15.24 0.53
CA ILE A 83 -6.46 13.99 0.31
C ILE A 83 -5.11 14.04 1.02
N ILE A 84 -4.39 15.17 0.97
CA ILE A 84 -3.11 15.35 1.68
C ILE A 84 -3.32 15.17 3.19
N GLU A 85 -4.32 15.84 3.78
CA GLU A 85 -4.64 15.72 5.20
C GLU A 85 -4.90 14.25 5.60
N ILE A 86 -5.73 13.55 4.82
CA ILE A 86 -6.04 12.12 5.02
C ILE A 86 -4.79 11.24 4.92
N CYS A 87 -3.82 11.59 4.07
CA CYS A 87 -2.55 10.85 3.98
C CYS A 87 -1.65 11.12 5.17
N GLU A 88 -1.65 12.35 5.69
CA GLU A 88 -0.82 12.78 6.81
C GLU A 88 -1.31 12.22 8.16
N GLU A 89 -2.61 12.00 8.33
CA GLU A 89 -3.22 11.37 9.51
C GLU A 89 -2.54 10.04 9.92
N PRO A 90 -2.54 8.98 9.09
CA PRO A 90 -1.85 7.73 9.41
C PRO A 90 -0.34 7.90 9.53
N ALA A 91 0.25 8.76 8.68
CA ALA A 91 1.69 8.93 8.62
C ALA A 91 2.25 9.62 9.88
N SER A 92 1.49 10.53 10.48
CA SER A 92 1.84 11.18 11.75
C SER A 92 1.49 10.34 12.97
N THR A 93 0.53 9.41 12.85
CA THR A 93 0.03 8.60 13.98
C THR A 93 0.86 7.33 14.18
N TRP A 94 1.30 6.67 13.10
CA TRP A 94 1.92 5.36 13.19
C TRP A 94 3.31 5.35 12.57
N ALA A 95 4.30 5.08 13.42
CA ALA A 95 5.71 4.99 13.05
C ALA A 95 6.29 3.59 13.29
N SER A 96 7.35 3.26 12.56
CA SER A 96 8.13 2.04 12.67
C SER A 96 9.63 2.35 12.50
N ASN A 97 10.47 1.50 13.09
CA ASN A 97 11.93 1.56 12.89
C ASN A 97 12.39 0.82 11.64
N ALA A 98 11.47 0.14 10.95
CA ALA A 98 11.77 -0.63 9.75
C ALA A 98 10.70 -0.43 8.67
N MET A 99 11.15 -0.56 7.43
CA MET A 99 10.25 -0.64 6.28
C MET A 99 9.57 -2.02 6.27
N SER A 100 8.27 -2.03 6.52
CA SER A 100 7.54 -3.28 6.70
C SER A 100 6.06 -3.12 6.44
N GLY A 101 5.39 -4.24 6.26
CA GLY A 101 3.99 -4.37 6.49
C GLY A 101 3.56 -4.13 7.94
N VAL A 102 2.26 -4.12 8.18
CA VAL A 102 1.68 -3.99 9.54
C VAL A 102 1.87 -5.27 10.37
N ASP A 103 2.14 -6.39 9.71
CA ASP A 103 2.51 -7.67 10.30
C ASP A 103 4.02 -7.80 10.58
N GLY A 104 4.79 -6.75 10.32
CA GLY A 104 6.25 -6.73 10.47
C GLY A 104 6.99 -7.47 9.35
N TRP A 105 6.27 -8.10 8.41
CA TRP A 105 6.90 -8.70 7.22
C TRP A 105 7.34 -7.61 6.26
N ARG A 106 8.18 -7.95 5.29
CA ARG A 106 8.77 -6.94 4.42
C ARG A 106 7.72 -6.34 3.49
N LEU A 107 7.73 -5.01 3.34
CA LEU A 107 6.87 -4.32 2.38
C LEU A 107 7.38 -4.56 0.96
N PHE A 108 6.50 -5.02 0.07
CA PHE A 108 6.85 -5.27 -1.32
C PHE A 108 6.69 -4.02 -2.17
N GLU A 109 7.81 -3.44 -2.63
CA GLU A 109 7.83 -2.25 -3.49
C GLU A 109 8.61 -2.49 -4.78
N ASN A 110 7.88 -2.69 -5.87
CA ASN A 110 8.48 -2.89 -7.19
C ASN A 110 8.46 -1.64 -8.08
N TRP A 111 7.68 -0.62 -7.74
CA TRP A 111 7.59 0.58 -8.57
C TRP A 111 8.89 1.37 -8.51
N LEU A 112 9.43 1.61 -7.32
CA LEU A 112 10.66 2.38 -7.16
C LEU A 112 11.88 1.66 -7.77
N ASN A 113 11.96 0.33 -7.68
CA ASN A 113 12.98 -0.45 -8.39
C ASN A 113 12.95 -0.14 -9.89
N PHE A 114 11.76 -0.17 -10.50
CA PHE A 114 11.59 0.22 -11.90
C PHE A 114 12.03 1.67 -12.17
N CYS A 115 11.67 2.63 -11.30
CA CYS A 115 12.04 4.04 -11.47
C CYS A 115 13.55 4.28 -11.48
N VAL A 116 14.33 3.48 -10.74
CA VAL A 116 15.79 3.55 -10.75
C VAL A 116 16.44 2.52 -11.68
N GLY A 117 15.68 1.84 -12.53
CA GLY A 117 16.23 0.85 -13.47
C GLY A 117 16.81 -0.41 -12.80
N LEU A 118 16.37 -0.72 -11.59
CA LEU A 118 16.68 -1.98 -10.90
C LEU A 118 15.67 -3.07 -11.31
N PRO A 119 16.07 -4.36 -11.27
CA PRO A 119 15.17 -5.46 -11.56
C PRO A 119 13.96 -5.47 -10.61
N ARG A 120 12.79 -5.89 -11.13
CA ARG A 120 11.62 -6.14 -10.29
C ARG A 120 11.84 -7.44 -9.52
N THR A 121 12.29 -7.34 -8.27
CA THR A 121 12.56 -8.48 -7.41
C THR A 121 11.50 -8.63 -6.32
N CYS A 122 11.21 -9.89 -5.97
CA CYS A 122 10.37 -10.25 -4.83
C CYS A 122 11.04 -10.12 -3.47
N GLU A 123 12.36 -9.94 -3.50
CA GLU A 123 13.17 -9.72 -2.33
C GLU A 123 13.59 -8.25 -2.34
N PRO A 124 13.31 -7.50 -1.27
CA PRO A 124 13.92 -6.21 -1.07
C PRO A 124 15.38 -6.47 -0.74
N ASP A 125 16.23 -6.20 -1.71
CA ASP A 125 17.67 -6.11 -1.50
C ASP A 125 17.92 -4.86 -0.65
N GLU A 126 18.66 -4.99 0.46
CA GLU A 126 19.09 -3.82 1.24
C GLU A 126 19.88 -2.85 0.35
N ASP A 127 20.58 -3.41 -0.65
CA ASP A 127 21.26 -2.64 -1.69
C ASP A 127 20.25 -1.88 -2.56
N ASN A 128 19.06 -2.42 -2.85
CA ASN A 128 18.02 -1.69 -3.59
C ASN A 128 17.48 -0.51 -2.77
N ILE A 129 17.25 -0.68 -1.46
CA ILE A 129 16.79 0.42 -0.59
C ILE A 129 17.84 1.52 -0.53
N GLN A 130 19.12 1.17 -0.37
CA GLN A 130 20.21 2.14 -0.36
C GLN A 130 20.39 2.81 -1.73
N ASN A 131 20.29 2.07 -2.84
CA ASN A 131 20.33 2.64 -4.19
C ASN A 131 19.17 3.61 -4.46
N ILE A 132 17.95 3.24 -4.04
CA ILE A 132 16.78 4.10 -4.13
C ILE A 132 17.00 5.36 -3.28
N ARG A 133 17.53 5.22 -2.07
CA ARG A 133 17.87 6.35 -1.18
C ARG A 133 18.80 7.34 -1.87
N GLU A 134 19.92 6.84 -2.39
CA GLU A 134 20.95 7.67 -3.03
C GLU A 134 20.45 8.32 -4.32
N ARG A 135 19.74 7.57 -5.16
CA ARG A 135 19.33 8.04 -6.49
C ARG A 135 18.10 8.94 -6.48
N LEU A 136 17.19 8.75 -5.51
CA LEU A 136 15.96 9.55 -5.39
C LEU A 136 16.05 10.60 -4.26
N GLY A 137 17.19 10.69 -3.57
CA GLY A 137 17.42 11.65 -2.49
C GLY A 137 16.44 11.50 -1.34
N MET A 138 15.98 10.26 -1.06
CA MET A 138 15.00 10.02 0.01
C MET A 138 15.64 10.10 1.39
N ASP A 139 14.95 10.76 2.32
CA ASP A 139 15.38 10.89 3.70
C ASP A 139 14.95 9.67 4.54
N TYR A 140 15.93 8.93 5.06
CA TYR A 140 15.76 7.79 5.96
C TYR A 140 16.20 8.12 7.40
N SER A 141 16.51 9.38 7.70
CA SER A 141 16.87 9.82 9.07
C SER A 141 15.66 9.86 10.01
N LYS A 142 14.45 9.87 9.44
CA LYS A 142 13.18 9.84 10.16
C LYS A 142 12.65 8.41 10.27
N PRO A 143 11.83 8.12 11.29
CA PRO A 143 11.09 6.86 11.36
C PRO A 143 10.26 6.62 10.09
N PHE A 144 10.09 5.34 9.75
CA PHE A 144 9.17 4.92 8.71
C PHE A 144 7.74 5.19 9.18
N VAL A 145 6.87 5.63 8.28
CA VAL A 145 5.50 6.03 8.60
C VAL A 145 4.52 5.16 7.86
N PHE A 146 3.38 4.88 8.48
CA PHE A 146 2.33 4.11 7.83
C PHE A 146 1.68 4.93 6.71
N ALA A 147 1.64 4.37 5.50
CA ALA A 147 1.01 4.98 4.35
C ALA A 147 0.22 3.95 3.55
N HIS A 148 -0.76 4.41 2.76
CA HIS A 148 -1.53 3.57 1.83
C HIS A 148 -0.66 2.91 0.75
N GLY A 149 0.44 3.57 0.37
CA GLY A 149 1.46 2.99 -0.51
C GLY A 149 1.12 3.04 -2.01
N GLY A 150 0.01 3.64 -2.43
CA GLY A 150 -0.32 3.81 -3.85
C GLY A 150 -1.56 4.63 -4.10
N ILE A 151 -1.62 5.86 -3.58
CA ILE A 151 -2.77 6.73 -3.78
C ILE A 151 -2.73 7.35 -5.17
N GLY A 152 -3.73 7.02 -5.97
CA GLY A 152 -4.03 7.64 -7.26
C GLY A 152 -5.53 7.84 -7.43
N GLY A 153 -5.93 8.33 -8.61
CA GLY A 153 -7.35 8.56 -8.90
C GLY A 153 -8.22 7.31 -8.92
N GLY A 154 -7.62 6.11 -9.01
CA GLY A 154 -8.34 4.83 -8.97
C GLY A 154 -8.57 4.30 -7.56
N GLU A 155 -7.96 4.92 -6.55
CA GLU A 155 -7.93 4.45 -5.17
C GLU A 155 -8.70 5.39 -4.24
N VAL A 156 -9.06 6.58 -4.73
CA VAL A 156 -9.85 7.58 -4.02
C VAL A 156 -11.30 7.54 -4.50
N VAL A 157 -12.24 7.40 -3.57
CA VAL A 157 -13.69 7.46 -3.78
C VAL A 157 -14.22 8.74 -3.13
N ILE A 158 -15.15 9.42 -3.79
CA ILE A 158 -15.78 10.65 -3.30
C ILE A 158 -17.28 10.42 -3.26
N ASP A 159 -17.87 10.56 -2.09
CA ASP A 159 -19.32 10.48 -1.93
C ASP A 159 -19.98 11.85 -2.21
N SER A 160 -21.28 11.82 -2.42
CA SER A 160 -22.16 12.97 -2.66
C SER A 160 -22.14 14.03 -1.55
N ASP A 161 -21.78 13.66 -0.33
CA ASP A 161 -21.64 14.58 0.81
C ASP A 161 -20.22 15.18 0.93
N GLY A 162 -19.31 14.85 0.00
CA GLY A 162 -17.91 15.28 -0.01
C GLY A 162 -17.00 14.44 0.88
N SER A 163 -17.51 13.37 1.51
CA SER A 163 -16.66 12.42 2.23
C SER A 163 -15.74 11.65 1.28
N ILE A 164 -14.57 11.28 1.80
CA ILE A 164 -13.52 10.64 1.02
C ILE A 164 -13.28 9.23 1.53
N GLY A 165 -13.29 8.29 0.59
CA GLY A 165 -12.95 6.90 0.78
C GLY A 165 -11.62 6.53 0.17
N LEU A 166 -10.87 5.64 0.84
CA LEU A 166 -9.67 5.02 0.29
C LEU A 166 -9.86 3.52 0.13
N ILE A 167 -9.62 3.02 -1.08
CA ILE A 167 -9.71 1.59 -1.43
C ILE A 167 -8.35 1.02 -1.83
N ASN A 168 -8.27 -0.29 -2.03
CA ASN A 168 -7.04 -0.98 -2.49
C ASN A 168 -5.81 -0.79 -1.56
N TRP A 169 -5.95 -1.23 -0.30
CA TRP A 169 -4.93 -1.14 0.76
C TRP A 169 -3.80 -2.17 0.67
N ALA A 170 -3.57 -2.69 -0.53
CA ALA A 170 -2.75 -3.87 -0.73
C ALA A 170 -1.24 -3.56 -0.80
N ASN A 171 -0.88 -2.28 -0.98
CA ASN A 171 0.50 -1.79 -0.93
C ASN A 171 0.81 -1.01 0.36
N ALA A 172 -0.12 -1.01 1.33
CA ALA A 172 0.01 -0.20 2.51
C ALA A 172 0.99 -0.82 3.52
N GLY A 173 1.71 0.04 4.22
CA GLY A 173 2.72 -0.35 5.19
C GLY A 173 3.56 0.84 5.64
N TYR A 174 4.58 0.55 6.43
CA TYR A 174 5.57 1.49 6.90
C TYR A 174 6.62 1.75 5.82
N CYS A 175 6.67 2.98 5.31
CA CYS A 175 7.62 3.44 4.31
C CYS A 175 8.25 4.79 4.72
N PRO A 176 9.40 5.19 4.16
CA PRO A 176 9.95 6.53 4.31
C PRO A 176 8.91 7.62 4.01
N TRP A 177 8.96 8.72 4.76
CA TRP A 177 8.03 9.85 4.59
C TRP A 177 7.99 10.40 3.16
N GLY A 178 9.17 10.51 2.52
CA GLY A 178 9.28 11.04 1.15
C GLY A 178 8.70 10.15 0.06
N TRP A 179 8.35 8.90 0.37
CA TRP A 179 8.04 7.86 -0.61
C TRP A 179 6.77 8.14 -1.41
N ALA A 180 5.72 8.70 -0.79
CA ALA A 180 4.51 9.09 -1.50
C ALA A 180 4.81 10.14 -2.58
N ARG A 181 5.63 11.15 -2.26
CA ARG A 181 6.08 12.17 -3.22
C ARG A 181 6.90 11.57 -4.36
N THR A 182 7.79 10.63 -4.05
CA THR A 182 8.67 10.02 -5.06
C THR A 182 7.89 9.29 -6.15
N LYS A 183 6.81 8.60 -5.80
CA LYS A 183 5.98 7.91 -6.81
C LYS A 183 5.36 8.87 -7.82
N PHE A 184 4.87 10.04 -7.37
CA PHE A 184 4.37 11.09 -8.27
C PHE A 184 5.46 11.71 -9.14
N ALA A 185 6.70 11.79 -8.65
CA ALA A 185 7.82 12.32 -9.43
C ALA A 185 8.31 11.35 -10.52
N CYS A 186 7.98 10.06 -10.40
CA CYS A 186 8.42 9.02 -11.33
C CYS A 186 7.28 8.47 -12.23
N SER A 187 6.09 9.07 -12.16
CA SER A 187 4.88 8.68 -12.93
C SER A 187 4.56 9.66 -14.04
#